data_AF-A0A538BW78-F1
#
_entry.id   AF-A0A538BW78-F1
#
_cell.length_a   1.000
_cell.length_b   1.000
_cell.length_c   1.000
_cell.angle_alpha   90.00
_cell.angle_beta   90.00
_cell.angle_gamma   90.00
#
_symmetry.space_group_name_H-M   'P 1'
#
loop_
_entity.id
_entity.type
_entity.pdbx_description
1 polymer ?
#
loop_
_entity_poly.entity_id
_entity_poly.type
_entity_poly.pdbx_seq_one_letter_code
_entity_poly.pdbx_strand_id
1 'polypeptide(L)'
;MRRLLLVVLALVLTTSAAAAPPRKGVLSPGKSLGGLRLGATPAQVKAAWGSSYGRCRDCARPTWYFTYRRYKPRGAAVQFNRGRVEAIFTLWAPRGWRT
;
A
#
# COMPACT_ATOMS: atom_id res chain seq x y z
N MET A 1 -27.36 4.54 50.49
CA MET A 1 -26.59 5.69 49.96
C MET A 1 -25.08 5.43 50.10
N ARG A 2 -24.38 4.92 49.07
CA ARG A 2 -22.99 5.28 48.76
C ARG A 2 -22.60 4.62 47.44
N ARG A 3 -22.04 5.43 46.55
CA ARG A 3 -22.00 5.25 45.10
C ARG A 3 -21.01 4.14 44.69
N LEU A 4 -21.51 3.14 43.97
CA LEU A 4 -20.69 2.21 43.18
C LEU A 4 -20.21 2.96 41.93
N LEU A 5 -18.94 3.38 41.92
CA LEU A 5 -18.27 3.94 40.75
C LEU A 5 -17.70 2.79 39.92
N LEU A 6 -18.53 2.26 39.01
CA LEU A 6 -18.08 1.35 37.97
C LEU A 6 -17.53 2.19 36.80
N VAL A 7 -16.21 2.31 36.74
CA VAL A 7 -15.50 2.88 35.59
C VAL A 7 -15.54 1.83 34.47
N VAL A 8 -16.48 1.99 33.54
CA VAL A 8 -16.56 1.18 32.31
C VAL A 8 -15.50 1.70 31.34
N LEU A 9 -14.34 1.05 31.31
CA LEU A 9 -13.28 1.32 30.34
C LEU A 9 -13.72 0.76 28.98
N ALA A 10 -14.35 1.59 28.16
CA ALA A 10 -14.73 1.24 26.79
C ALA A 10 -13.47 1.14 25.91
N LEU A 11 -12.96 -0.09 25.74
CA LEU A 11 -11.91 -0.40 24.77
C LEU A 11 -12.48 -0.26 23.35
N VAL A 12 -12.15 0.83 22.67
CA VAL A 12 -12.46 1.01 21.25
C VAL A 12 -11.54 0.07 20.45
N LEU A 13 -12.09 -1.06 20.01
CA LEU A 13 -11.41 -1.99 19.11
C LEU A 13 -11.32 -1.36 17.70
N THR A 14 -10.28 -0.57 17.45
CA THR A 14 -9.95 -0.13 16.09
C THR A 14 -9.49 -1.34 15.27
N THR A 15 -10.35 -1.80 14.37
CA THR A 15 -10.04 -2.86 13.40
C THR A 15 -8.95 -2.34 12.47
N SER A 16 -7.72 -2.81 12.66
CA SER A 16 -6.60 -2.45 11.79
C SER A 16 -6.80 -3.11 10.43
N ALA A 17 -7.15 -2.34 9.40
CA ALA A 17 -7.16 -2.84 8.03
C ALA A 17 -5.74 -3.32 7.67
N ALA A 18 -5.62 -4.60 7.33
CA ALA A 18 -4.33 -5.18 6.96
C ALA A 18 -3.82 -4.51 5.67
N ALA A 19 -2.68 -3.84 5.77
CA ALA A 19 -2.01 -3.22 4.63
C ALA A 19 -1.65 -4.30 3.60
N ALA A 20 -2.28 -4.22 2.43
CA ALA A 20 -2.10 -5.18 1.36
C ALA A 20 -2.19 -4.48 0.01
N PRO A 21 -1.45 -4.95 -1.01
CA PRO A 21 -1.56 -4.40 -2.34
C PRO A 21 -2.98 -4.61 -2.89
N PRO A 22 -3.61 -3.58 -3.47
CA PRO A 22 -4.97 -3.69 -3.97
C PRO A 22 -5.04 -4.64 -5.17
N ARG A 23 -6.07 -5.49 -5.19
CA ARG A 23 -6.34 -6.43 -6.29
C ARG A 23 -7.13 -5.80 -7.44
N LYS A 24 -7.82 -4.70 -7.16
CA LYS A 24 -8.63 -3.90 -8.08
C LYS A 24 -8.43 -2.44 -7.70
N GLY A 25 -8.50 -1.53 -8.67
CA GLY A 25 -8.33 -0.11 -8.40
C GLY A 25 -8.43 0.75 -9.64
N VAL A 26 -8.48 2.06 -9.42
CA VAL A 26 -8.37 3.06 -10.49
C VAL A 26 -6.93 3.53 -10.55
N LEU A 27 -6.35 3.47 -11.74
CA LEU A 27 -5.10 4.13 -12.08
C LEU A 27 -5.47 5.51 -12.60
N SER A 28 -5.38 6.53 -11.76
CA SER A 28 -5.53 7.92 -12.22
C SER A 28 -4.16 8.42 -12.67
N PRO A 29 -3.93 8.62 -13.98
CA PRO A 29 -2.64 9.02 -14.50
C PRO A 29 -2.15 10.29 -13.81
N GLY A 30 -0.89 10.28 -13.34
CA GLY A 30 -0.30 11.41 -12.64
C GLY A 30 -0.85 11.71 -11.24
N LYS A 31 -1.83 10.96 -10.72
CA LYS A 31 -2.44 11.23 -9.40
C LYS A 31 -2.28 10.09 -8.41
N SER A 32 -2.84 8.91 -8.71
CA SER A 32 -2.94 7.83 -7.73
C SER A 32 -3.23 6.45 -8.31
N LEU A 33 -2.76 5.41 -7.63
CA LEU A 33 -3.09 4.02 -7.90
C LEU A 33 -3.28 3.29 -6.57
N GLY A 34 -4.45 2.66 -6.38
CA GLY A 34 -4.62 1.74 -5.26
C GLY A 34 -4.46 2.37 -3.87
N GLY A 35 -5.00 3.59 -3.70
CA GLY A 35 -4.88 4.38 -2.47
C GLY A 35 -3.54 5.11 -2.30
N LEU A 36 -2.58 4.87 -3.19
CA LEU A 36 -1.26 5.51 -3.15
C LEU A 36 -1.17 6.66 -4.15
N ARG A 37 -0.45 7.74 -3.82
CA ARG A 37 -0.30 8.95 -4.67
C ARG A 37 1.15 9.19 -5.05
N LEU A 38 1.37 9.95 -6.13
CA LEU A 38 2.70 10.48 -6.43
C LEU A 38 3.19 11.37 -5.27
N GLY A 39 4.50 11.37 -5.04
CA GLY A 39 5.13 12.04 -3.90
C GLY A 39 5.03 11.28 -2.58
N ALA A 40 4.35 10.12 -2.52
CA ALA A 40 4.27 9.32 -1.30
C ALA A 40 5.66 8.92 -0.80
N THR A 41 5.81 8.86 0.52
CA THR A 41 7.05 8.41 1.18
C THR A 41 7.10 6.88 1.26
N PRO A 42 8.29 6.28 1.42
CA PRO A 42 8.43 4.85 1.70
C PRO A 42 7.59 4.37 2.89
N ALA A 43 7.42 5.20 3.92
CA ALA A 43 6.58 4.89 5.06
C ALA A 43 5.10 4.80 4.68
N GLN A 44 4.61 5.75 3.87
CA GLN A 44 3.23 5.73 3.36
C GLN A 44 2.98 4.54 2.43
N VAL A 45 3.97 4.14 1.62
CA VAL A 45 3.88 2.91 0.80
C VAL A 45 3.70 1.68 1.69
N LYS A 46 4.54 1.53 2.72
CA LYS A 46 4.41 0.41 3.65
C LYS A 46 3.10 0.42 4.42
N ALA A 47 2.60 1.60 4.81
CA ALA A 47 1.32 1.74 5.47
C ALA A 47 0.15 1.32 4.57
N ALA A 48 0.22 1.64 3.27
CA ALA A 48 -0.84 1.29 2.33
C ALA A 48 -0.79 -0.18 1.89
N TRP A 49 0.38 -0.67 1.51
CA TRP A 49 0.52 -1.95 0.80
C TRP A 49 1.28 -3.03 1.58
N GLY A 50 1.74 -2.70 2.79
CA GLY A 50 2.47 -3.60 3.67
C GLY A 50 3.98 -3.53 3.50
N SER A 51 4.70 -4.23 4.37
CA SER A 51 6.17 -4.28 4.36
C SER A 51 6.75 -5.44 3.54
N SER A 52 5.90 -6.32 3.02
CA SER A 52 6.32 -7.44 2.17
C SER A 52 6.39 -6.99 0.71
N TYR A 53 7.58 -6.60 0.28
CA TYR A 53 7.88 -6.22 -1.09
C TYR A 53 9.23 -6.78 -1.52
N GLY A 54 9.38 -7.02 -2.81
CA GLY A 54 10.69 -7.21 -3.40
C GLY A 54 11.26 -5.87 -3.87
N ARG A 55 12.59 -5.75 -3.84
CA ARG A 55 13.31 -4.62 -4.40
C ARG A 55 13.96 -5.04 -5.71
N CYS A 56 13.75 -4.26 -6.76
CA CYS A 56 14.48 -4.47 -8.00
C CYS A 56 15.97 -4.20 -7.77
N ARG A 57 16.83 -5.14 -8.16
CA ARG A 57 18.28 -5.05 -7.94
C ARG A 57 18.96 -4.21 -9.02
N ASP A 58 18.51 -4.36 -10.26
CA ASP A 58 19.19 -3.83 -11.45
C ASP A 58 18.39 -2.71 -12.14
N CYS A 59 17.37 -2.18 -11.48
CA CYS A 59 16.59 -1.07 -12.02
C CYS A 59 17.37 0.24 -11.85
N ALA A 60 17.37 1.08 -12.90
CA ALA A 60 17.99 2.40 -12.90
C ALA A 60 17.49 3.32 -11.76
N ARG A 61 16.26 3.07 -11.28
CA ARG A 61 15.68 3.76 -10.12
C ARG A 61 15.22 2.76 -9.07
N PRO A 62 15.35 3.08 -7.77
CA PRO A 62 14.84 2.23 -6.70
C PRO A 62 13.37 1.91 -6.95
N THR A 63 13.06 0.61 -7.06
CA THR A 63 11.72 0.16 -7.41
C THR A 63 11.33 -0.97 -6.46
N TRP A 64 10.15 -0.85 -5.86
CA TRP A 64 9.56 -1.89 -5.04
C TRP A 64 8.39 -2.52 -5.78
N TYR A 65 8.33 -3.85 -5.76
CA TYR A 65 7.25 -4.61 -6.35
C TYR A 65 6.52 -5.44 -5.29
N PHE A 66 5.21 -5.45 -5.41
CA PHE A 66 4.28 -6.07 -4.50
C PHE A 66 3.45 -7.08 -5.27
N THR A 67 3.85 -8.34 -5.19
CA THR A 67 3.18 -9.43 -5.91
C THR A 67 2.06 -10.03 -5.06
N TYR A 68 0.93 -10.34 -5.70
CA TYR A 68 -0.23 -10.89 -4.97
C TYR A 68 0.00 -12.30 -4.41
N ARG A 69 0.98 -13.00 -4.97
CA ARG A 69 1.43 -14.33 -4.53
C ARG A 69 2.95 -14.39 -4.68
N ARG A 70 3.61 -15.03 -3.73
CA ARG A 70 5.06 -15.24 -3.75
C ARG A 70 5.47 -15.93 -5.05
N TYR A 71 6.56 -15.45 -5.66
CA TYR A 71 7.11 -15.97 -6.92
C TYR A 71 6.16 -15.89 -8.14
N LYS A 72 5.08 -15.10 -8.08
CA LYS A 72 4.23 -14.83 -9.23
C LYS A 72 4.39 -13.38 -9.70
N PRO A 73 4.31 -13.12 -11.01
CA PRO A 73 4.69 -11.81 -11.55
C PRO A 73 3.60 -10.73 -11.43
N ARG A 74 2.36 -11.11 -11.10
CA ARG A 74 1.21 -10.19 -11.04
C ARG A 74 1.18 -9.41 -9.73
N GLY A 75 0.93 -8.10 -9.83
CA GLY A 75 0.90 -7.22 -8.68
C GLY A 75 0.90 -5.74 -9.06
N ALA A 76 1.50 -4.92 -8.20
CA ALA A 76 1.74 -3.50 -8.42
C ALA A 76 3.16 -3.13 -7.99
N ALA A 77 3.64 -1.99 -8.45
CA ALA A 77 4.97 -1.48 -8.12
C ALA A 77 4.97 0.03 -7.98
N VAL A 78 5.97 0.51 -7.23
CA VAL A 78 6.32 1.91 -7.09
C VAL A 78 7.78 2.11 -7.44
N GLN A 79 8.07 3.18 -8.16
CA GLN A 79 9.43 3.65 -8.41
C GLN A 79 9.66 4.95 -7.64
N PHE A 80 10.86 5.10 -7.09
CA PHE A 80 11.23 6.24 -6.27
C PHE A 80 12.29 7.13 -6.93
N ASN A 81 12.17 8.43 -6.66
CA ASN A 81 13.18 9.43 -6.92
C ASN A 81 13.35 10.31 -5.68
N ARG A 82 14.59 10.52 -5.23
CA ARG A 82 14.90 11.31 -4.02
C ARG A 82 14.02 10.95 -2.81
N GLY A 83 13.73 9.67 -2.61
CA GLY A 83 12.91 9.17 -1.49
C GLY A 83 11.41 9.47 -1.59
N ARG A 84 10.90 9.80 -2.78
CA ARG A 84 9.49 10.07 -3.07
C ARG A 84 9.04 9.20 -4.24
N VAL A 85 7.80 8.73 -4.22
CA VAL A 85 7.23 7.95 -5.33
C VAL A 85 7.08 8.85 -6.57
N GLU A 86 7.74 8.48 -7.67
CA GLU A 86 7.64 9.20 -8.96
C GLU A 86 6.73 8.47 -9.96
N ALA A 87 6.59 7.15 -9.83
CA ALA A 87 5.70 6.35 -10.66
C ALA A 87 5.03 5.25 -9.85
N ILE A 88 3.77 4.95 -10.22
CA ILE A 88 2.98 3.86 -9.66
C ILE A 88 2.34 3.11 -10.81
N PHE A 89 2.52 1.79 -10.87
CA PHE A 89 2.10 1.00 -12.02
C PHE A 89 1.75 -0.44 -11.64
N THR A 90 0.99 -1.10 -12.51
CA THR A 90 0.65 -2.51 -12.36
C THR A 90 1.72 -3.41 -12.97
N LEU A 91 1.93 -4.59 -12.40
CA LEU A 91 2.76 -5.64 -12.96
C LEU A 91 1.89 -6.65 -13.69
N TRP A 92 2.19 -6.89 -14.97
CA TRP A 92 1.50 -7.90 -15.79
C TRP A 92 -0.02 -7.68 -15.89
N ALA A 93 -0.44 -6.41 -16.02
CA ALA A 93 -1.81 -5.96 -16.27
C ALA A 93 -2.89 -6.83 -15.57
N PRO A 94 -2.98 -6.80 -14.23
CA PRO A 94 -3.92 -7.65 -13.51
C PRO A 94 -5.37 -7.29 -13.85
N ARG A 95 -6.24 -8.30 -13.90
CA ARG A 95 -7.69 -8.08 -14.09
C ARG A 95 -8.26 -7.22 -12.96
N GLY A 96 -9.19 -6.32 -13.29
CA GLY A 96 -9.90 -5.48 -12.33
C GLY A 96 -9.26 -4.11 -12.06
N TRP A 97 -8.21 -3.77 -12.80
CA TRP A 97 -7.66 -2.43 -12.89
C TRP A 97 -8.30 -1.67 -14.05
N ARG A 98 -8.63 -0.40 -13.81
CA ARG A 98 -9.15 0.52 -14.82
C ARG A 98 -8.36 1.82 -14.78
N THR A 99 -8.17 2.44 -15.94
CA THR A 99 -7.57 3.77 -16.11
C THR A 99 -8.63 4.86 -16.01
#